data_AF-A0A7Y2YPZ6-F1
#
_entry.id   AF-A0A7Y2YPZ6-F1
#
_cell.length_a   1.000
_cell.length_b   1.000
_cell.length_c   1.000
_cell.angle_alpha   90.00
_cell.angle_beta   90.00
_cell.angle_gamma   90.00
#
_symmetry.space_group_name_H-M   'P 1'
#
loop_
_entity.id
_entity.type
_entity.pdbx_description
1 polymer ?
#
loop_
_entity_poly.entity_id
_entity_poly.type
_entity_poly.pdbx_seq_one_letter_code
_entity_poly.pdbx_strand_id
1 'polypeptide(L)'
;AHILLDQVYAYDQGFNALEAMARGIVVFTGAEKEWLDYYGLMEDTIAINALPNAKAIAEKLIWLIDNPDKIKTISKNARAFVEKEHHYITLASKYVETWNAN
;
A
#
# COMPACT_ATOMS: atom_id res chain seq x y z
N ALA A 1 -5.30 -2.35 15.11
CA ALA A 1 -5.65 -3.33 14.05
C ALA A 1 -4.37 -3.74 13.34
N HIS A 2 -4.20 -5.01 12.98
CA HIS A 2 -3.00 -5.50 12.29
C HIS A 2 -3.17 -5.53 10.76
N ILE A 3 -4.42 -5.69 10.30
CA ILE A 3 -4.80 -5.81 8.89
C ILE A 3 -6.04 -4.94 8.64
N LEU A 4 -6.11 -4.26 7.49
CA LEU A 4 -7.25 -3.49 7.00
C LEU A 4 -7.60 -3.93 5.57
N LEU A 5 -8.89 -4.08 5.27
CA LEU A 5 -9.40 -4.26 3.90
C LEU A 5 -9.95 -2.92 3.40
N ASP A 6 -9.51 -2.46 2.24
CA ASP A 6 -9.87 -1.16 1.67
C ASP A 6 -10.70 -1.30 0.38
N GLN A 7 -10.06 -1.45 -0.79
CA GLN A 7 -10.73 -1.52 -2.10
C GLN A 7 -10.24 -2.72 -2.93
N VAL A 8 -11.16 -3.32 -3.71
CA VAL A 8 -10.89 -4.51 -4.56
C VAL A 8 -11.00 -4.23 -6.07
N TYR A 9 -11.38 -3.01 -6.45
CA TYR A 9 -11.52 -2.56 -7.84
C TYR A 9 -10.70 -1.30 -8.08
N ALA A 10 -9.44 -1.32 -7.64
CA ALA A 10 -8.49 -0.22 -7.78
C ALA A 10 -7.17 -0.76 -8.32
N TYR A 11 -6.45 0.06 -9.09
CA TYR A 11 -5.13 -0.29 -9.63
C TYR A 11 -3.98 0.07 -8.67
N ASP A 12 -4.23 1.04 -7.79
CA ASP A 12 -3.28 1.63 -6.84
C ASP A 12 -3.97 1.77 -5.48
N GLN A 13 -3.22 1.99 -4.41
CA GLN A 13 -3.76 2.18 -3.07
C GLN A 13 -4.61 3.45 -2.98
N GLY A 14 -5.78 3.32 -2.34
CA GLY A 14 -6.63 4.46 -1.98
C GLY A 14 -6.06 5.28 -0.82
N PHE A 15 -6.66 6.44 -0.55
CA PHE A 15 -6.24 7.30 0.57
C PHE A 15 -6.41 6.62 1.95
N ASN A 16 -7.50 5.86 2.15
CA ASN A 16 -7.68 5.09 3.38
C ASN A 16 -6.57 4.06 3.58
N ALA A 17 -6.13 3.41 2.50
CA ALA A 17 -4.99 2.52 2.52
C ALA A 17 -3.69 3.27 2.85
N LEU A 18 -3.43 4.44 2.25
CA LEU A 18 -2.26 5.26 2.57
C LEU A 18 -2.22 5.68 4.05
N GLU A 19 -3.34 6.12 4.62
CA GLU A 19 -3.41 6.48 6.04
C GLU A 19 -3.13 5.28 6.96
N ALA A 20 -3.66 4.11 6.61
CA ALA A 20 -3.42 2.88 7.35
C ALA A 20 -1.95 2.43 7.22
N MET A 21 -1.38 2.50 6.02
CA MET A 21 0.03 2.20 5.74
C MET A 21 0.97 3.14 6.51
N ALA A 22 0.65 4.44 6.60
CA ALA A 22 1.42 5.41 7.39
C ALA A 22 1.50 5.02 8.87
N ARG A 23 0.46 4.35 9.38
CA ARG A 23 0.38 3.82 10.74
C ARG A 23 0.99 2.42 10.89
N GLY A 24 1.54 1.86 9.82
CA GLY A 24 2.10 0.51 9.78
C GLY A 24 1.05 -0.59 9.80
N ILE A 25 -0.17 -0.34 9.34
CA ILE A 25 -1.20 -1.37 9.21
C ILE A 25 -1.04 -2.04 7.85
N VAL A 26 -1.06 -3.38 7.80
CA VAL A 26 -1.05 -4.12 6.53
C VAL A 26 -2.40 -3.93 5.85
N VAL A 27 -2.39 -3.55 4.58
CA VAL A 27 -3.61 -3.24 3.84
C VAL A 27 -3.82 -4.21 2.68
N PHE A 28 -5.08 -4.56 2.45
CA PHE A 28 -5.56 -5.16 1.21
C PHE A 28 -6.21 -4.05 0.40
N THR A 29 -5.63 -3.72 -0.75
CA THR A 29 -6.05 -2.59 -1.59
C THR A 29 -5.67 -2.87 -3.05
N GLY A 30 -5.85 -1.89 -3.93
CA GLY A 30 -5.28 -1.94 -5.27
C GLY A 30 -3.75 -1.95 -5.19
N ALA A 31 -3.13 -3.03 -5.62
CA ALA A 31 -1.69 -3.16 -5.75
C ALA A 31 -1.40 -3.96 -7.03
N GLU A 32 -2.00 -3.50 -8.13
CA GLU A 32 -1.93 -4.15 -9.42
C GLU A 32 -0.54 -4.01 -10.05
N LYS A 33 -0.32 -4.75 -11.13
CA LYS A 33 0.99 -4.80 -11.79
C LYS A 33 1.51 -3.42 -12.19
N GLU A 34 0.64 -2.54 -12.67
CA GLU A 34 1.02 -1.18 -13.08
C GLU A 34 1.60 -0.37 -11.92
N TRP A 35 1.05 -0.54 -10.72
CA TRP A 35 1.54 0.09 -9.50
C TRP A 35 2.90 -0.48 -9.08
N LEU A 36 3.03 -1.80 -9.12
CA LEU A 36 4.29 -2.49 -8.82
C LEU A 36 5.39 -2.07 -9.78
N ASP A 37 5.09 -2.01 -11.07
CA ASP A 37 6.04 -1.61 -12.12
C ASP A 37 6.45 -0.13 -11.97
N TYR A 38 5.51 0.77 -11.67
CA TYR A 38 5.78 2.19 -11.49
C TYR A 38 6.73 2.48 -10.33
N TYR A 39 6.53 1.82 -9.18
CA TYR A 39 7.37 2.01 -7.99
C TYR A 39 8.54 1.02 -7.88
N GLY A 40 8.67 0.07 -8.80
CA GLY A 40 9.72 -0.97 -8.78
C GLY A 40 9.58 -1.92 -7.58
N LEU A 41 8.36 -2.35 -7.27
CA LEU A 41 8.02 -3.14 -6.08
C LEU A 41 7.79 -4.61 -6.42
N MET A 42 8.03 -5.48 -5.45
CA MET A 42 7.63 -6.89 -5.54
C MET A 42 6.26 -7.09 -4.88
N GLU A 43 5.50 -8.06 -5.38
CA GLU A 43 4.20 -8.45 -4.81
C GLU A 43 4.29 -8.74 -3.30
N ASP A 44 3.22 -8.39 -2.58
CA ASP A 44 3.05 -8.64 -1.14
C ASP A 44 4.16 -8.07 -0.22
N THR A 45 4.95 -7.09 -0.69
CA THR A 45 6.04 -6.51 0.12
C THR A 45 5.65 -5.26 0.89
N ILE A 46 4.66 -4.50 0.41
CA ILE A 46 4.21 -3.21 0.96
C ILE A 46 2.71 -3.24 1.26
N ALA A 47 1.92 -3.75 0.32
CA ALA A 47 0.49 -3.96 0.43
C ALA A 47 0.13 -5.32 -0.21
N ILE A 48 -1.04 -5.85 0.12
CA ILE A 48 -1.57 -7.07 -0.51
C ILE A 48 -2.57 -6.66 -1.60
N ASN A 49 -2.38 -7.14 -2.82
CA ASN A 49 -3.33 -6.87 -3.88
C ASN A 49 -4.67 -7.58 -3.60
N ALA A 50 -5.75 -6.82 -3.57
CA ALA A 50 -7.07 -7.33 -3.23
C ALA A 50 -7.87 -7.62 -4.50
N LEU A 51 -7.86 -8.87 -4.94
CA LEU A 51 -8.68 -9.32 -6.07
C LEU A 51 -10.16 -9.38 -5.66
N PRO A 52 -11.12 -9.20 -6.59
CA PRO A 52 -12.56 -9.40 -6.36
C PRO A 52 -12.92 -10.90 -6.25
N ASN A 53 -12.19 -11.62 -5.41
CA ASN A 53 -12.27 -13.05 -5.20
C ASN A 53 -12.09 -13.35 -3.71
N ALA A 54 -13.18 -13.69 -3.03
CA ALA A 54 -13.18 -13.96 -1.59
C ALA A 54 -12.23 -15.10 -1.19
N LYS A 55 -12.06 -16.12 -2.04
CA LYS A 55 -11.15 -17.24 -1.76
C LYS A 55 -9.70 -16.78 -1.78
N ALA A 56 -9.32 -15.98 -2.78
CA ALA A 56 -7.96 -15.43 -2.89
C ALA A 56 -7.63 -14.50 -1.70
N ILE A 57 -8.58 -13.65 -1.29
CA ILE A 57 -8.44 -12.81 -0.10
C ILE A 57 -8.25 -13.68 1.15
N ALA A 58 -9.08 -14.71 1.33
CA ALA A 58 -8.98 -15.62 2.48
C ALA A 58 -7.63 -16.36 2.51
N GLU A 59 -7.12 -16.81 1.37
CA GLU A 59 -5.81 -17.47 1.26
C GLU A 59 -4.66 -16.54 1.70
N LYS A 60 -4.68 -15.27 1.28
CA LYS A 60 -3.69 -14.27 1.71
C LYS A 60 -3.82 -13.93 3.19
N LEU A 61 -5.04 -13.86 3.72
CA LEU A 61 -5.27 -13.65 5.16
C LEU A 61 -4.70 -14.82 5.98
N ILE A 62 -4.97 -16.07 5.59
CA ILE A 62 -4.43 -17.26 6.24
C ILE A 62 -2.89 -17.22 6.21
N TRP A 63 -2.31 -16.94 5.04
CA TRP A 63 -0.86 -16.81 4.90
C TRP A 63 -0.24 -15.77 5.84
N LEU A 64 -0.87 -14.61 6.02
CA LEU A 64 -0.41 -13.59 6.98
C LEU A 64 -0.54 -14.06 8.43
N ILE A 65 -1.64 -14.72 8.78
CA ILE A 65 -1.89 -15.26 10.13
C ILE A 65 -0.84 -16.31 10.49
N ASP A 66 -0.52 -17.20 9.55
CA ASP A 66 0.47 -18.27 9.73
C ASP A 66 1.92 -17.73 9.73
N ASN A 67 2.14 -16.48 9.28
CA ASN A 67 3.47 -15.88 9.15
C ASN A 67 3.52 -14.46 9.78
N PRO A 68 3.40 -14.32 11.12
CA PRO A 68 3.30 -13.01 11.78
C PRO A 68 4.51 -12.10 11.57
N ASP A 69 5.71 -12.64 11.31
CA ASP A 69 6.88 -11.83 10.98
C ASP A 69 6.79 -11.15 9.61
N LYS A 70 5.99 -11.71 8.68
CA LYS A 70 5.67 -11.03 7.42
C LYS A 70 4.79 -9.81 7.66
N ILE A 71 3.83 -9.88 8.58
CA ILE A 71 3.02 -8.72 8.97
C ILE A 71 3.93 -7.58 9.46
N LYS A 72 4.92 -7.88 10.32
CA LYS A 72 5.89 -6.88 10.80
C LYS A 72 6.73 -6.30 9.66
N THR A 73 7.18 -7.15 8.74
CA THR A 73 8.00 -6.74 7.60
C THR A 73 7.21 -5.82 6.66
N ILE A 74 6.00 -6.25 6.26
CA ILE A 74 5.12 -5.48 5.39
C ILE A 74 4.72 -4.16 6.07
N SER A 75 4.38 -4.19 7.36
CA SER A 75 4.08 -3.00 8.17
C SER A 75 5.19 -1.95 8.11
N LYS A 76 6.45 -2.37 8.30
CA LYS A 76 7.61 -1.47 8.23
C LYS A 76 7.80 -0.92 6.83
N ASN A 77 7.66 -1.77 5.81
CA ASN A 77 7.80 -1.37 4.41
C ASN A 77 6.70 -0.39 3.98
N ALA A 78 5.45 -0.64 4.39
CA ALA A 78 4.29 0.21 4.12
C ALA A 78 4.51 1.63 4.64
N ARG A 79 4.96 1.76 5.88
CA ARG A 79 5.26 3.08 6.45
C ARG A 79 6.41 3.77 5.71
N ALA A 80 7.51 3.06 5.45
CA ALA A 80 8.65 3.62 4.72
C ALA A 80 8.27 4.06 3.30
N PHE A 81 7.39 3.31 2.63
CA PHE A 81 6.85 3.67 1.32
C PHE A 81 6.06 4.98 1.37
N VAL A 82 5.15 5.14 2.34
CA VAL A 82 4.37 6.38 2.50
C VAL A 82 5.28 7.57 2.82
N GLU A 83 6.24 7.40 3.73
CA GLU A 83 7.21 8.45 4.09
C GLU A 83 8.10 8.85 2.90
N LYS A 84 8.37 7.94 1.96
CA LYS A 84 9.19 8.22 0.78
C LYS A 84 8.39 8.84 -0.37
N GLU A 85 7.29 8.21 -0.75
CA GLU A 85 6.55 8.53 -1.98
C GLU A 85 5.40 9.52 -1.74
N HIS A 86 4.84 9.55 -0.53
CA HIS A 86 3.61 10.28 -0.20
C HIS A 86 3.77 11.32 0.91
N HIS A 87 5.01 11.75 1.20
CA HIS A 87 5.25 12.77 2.23
C HIS A 87 4.65 14.12 1.82
N TYR A 88 3.68 14.61 2.60
CA TYR A 88 2.83 15.75 2.24
C TYR A 88 3.62 17.05 1.95
N ILE A 89 4.70 17.33 2.70
CA ILE A 89 5.54 18.51 2.44
C ILE A 89 6.19 18.40 1.06
N THR A 90 6.74 17.22 0.76
CA THR A 90 7.46 16.95 -0.50
C THR A 90 6.50 17.07 -1.69
N LEU A 91 5.30 16.50 -1.58
CA LEU A 91 4.29 16.60 -2.62
C LEU A 91 3.78 18.03 -2.80
N ALA A 92 3.51 18.75 -1.71
CA ALA A 92 3.07 20.15 -1.77
C ALA A 92 4.12 21.04 -2.46
N SER A 93 5.40 20.86 -2.16
CA SER A 93 6.50 21.57 -2.86
C SER A 93 6.49 21.30 -4.36
N LYS A 94 6.32 20.03 -4.79
CA LYS A 94 6.23 19.69 -6.22
C LYS A 94 5.08 20.40 -6.93
N TYR A 95 3.92 20.53 -6.29
CA TYR A 95 2.79 21.29 -6.85
C TYR A 95 3.14 22.77 -7.03
N VAL A 96 3.75 23.41 -6.03
CA VAL A 96 4.16 24.82 -6.09
C VAL A 96 5.23 25.04 -7.16
N GLU A 97 6.24 24.17 -7.22
CA GLU A 97 7.31 24.22 -8.22
C GLU A 97 6.74 24.09 -9.64
N THR A 98 5.83 23.13 -9.85
CA THR A 98 5.17 22.95 -11.14
C THR A 98 4.34 24.17 -11.53
N TRP A 99 3.59 24.76 -10.59
CA TRP A 99 2.80 25.96 -10.83
C TRP A 99 3.67 27.15 -11.24
N ASN A 100 4.79 27.39 -10.55
CA ASN A 100 5.69 28.51 -10.84
C ASN A 100 6.55 28.32 -12.10
N ALA A 101 6.68 27.08 -12.59
CA ALA A 101 7.39 26.74 -13.82
C ALA A 101 6.52 26.84 -15.08
N ASN A 102 5.21 27.03 -14.93
CA ASN A 102 4.28 27.36 -16.02
C ASN A 102 4.14 28.87 -16.18
#